data_AF-A0A8T4UED8-F1
#
_entry.id   AF-A0A8T4UED8-F1
#
_cell.length_a   1.000
_cell.length_b   1.000
_cell.length_c   1.000
_cell.angle_alpha   90.00
_cell.angle_beta   90.00
_cell.angle_gamma   90.00
#
_symmetry.space_group_name_H-M   'P 1'
#
loop_
_entity.id
_entity.type
_entity.pdbx_description
1 polymer ?
#
loop_
_entity_poly.entity_id
_entity_poly.type
_entity_poly.pdbx_seq_one_letter_code
_entity_poly.pdbx_strand_id
1 'polypeptide(L)'
;MRITIEGDDSKPRRGQRYLTAEAILRYLLEADDAIDTLIKCKPGGVSLISTDQSIYEALGSVKDYDSVNLRNLVKFLEVVDIVSYQEKFGQRRSILTERRVEELRKMALSKGGDVHKR
;
A
#
# COMPACT_ATOMS: atom_id res chain seq x y z
N MET A 1 -5.04 -27.77 -23.25
CA MET A 1 -4.26 -28.06 -22.04
C MET A 1 -4.74 -27.10 -20.97
N ARG A 2 -5.50 -27.57 -19.97
CA ARG A 2 -5.97 -26.76 -18.84
C ARG A 2 -4.96 -26.92 -17.71
N ILE A 3 -4.34 -25.83 -17.29
CA ILE A 3 -3.50 -25.82 -16.08
C ILE A 3 -4.32 -25.05 -15.05
N THR A 4 -4.99 -25.81 -14.18
CA THR A 4 -5.58 -25.28 -12.95
C THR A 4 -4.44 -25.16 -11.93
N ILE A 5 -4.11 -23.94 -11.52
CA ILE A 5 -3.22 -23.70 -10.38
C ILE A 5 -4.13 -23.34 -9.21
N GLU A 6 -4.46 -24.34 -8.39
CA GLU A 6 -5.09 -24.12 -7.10
C GLU A 6 -4.01 -23.64 -6.12
N GLY A 7 -3.83 -22.33 -6.05
CA GLY A 7 -3.08 -21.67 -4.98
C GLY A 7 -4.06 -21.01 -4.03
N ASP A 8 -4.04 -21.40 -2.75
CA ASP A 8 -4.70 -20.65 -1.69
C ASP A 8 -4.00 -19.29 -1.51
N ASP A 9 -4.44 -18.28 -2.28
CA ASP A 9 -3.91 -16.91 -2.29
C ASP A 9 -4.28 -16.10 -1.03
N SER A 10 -4.95 -16.74 -0.05
CA SER A 10 -5.42 -16.09 1.17
C SER A 10 -4.32 -15.87 2.22
N LYS A 11 -3.14 -16.51 2.08
CA LYS A 11 -2.00 -16.34 3.02
C LYS A 11 -0.77 -15.76 2.33
N PRO A 12 -0.15 -14.70 2.87
CA PRO A 12 1.10 -14.19 2.32
C PRO A 12 2.17 -15.29 2.39
N ARG A 13 2.75 -15.62 1.24
CA ARG A 13 3.91 -16.53 1.17
C ARG A 13 5.05 -15.93 2.01
N ARG A 14 5.90 -16.76 2.64
CA ARG A 14 7.08 -16.26 3.39
C ARG A 14 7.85 -15.26 2.51
N GLY A 15 7.96 -14.01 2.97
CA GLY A 15 8.61 -12.92 2.22
C GLY A 15 7.67 -11.95 1.49
N GLN A 16 6.35 -12.20 1.45
CA GLN A 16 5.40 -11.26 0.86
C GLN A 16 4.88 -10.25 1.91
N ARG A 17 5.03 -8.95 1.66
CA ARG A 17 4.53 -7.86 2.49
C ARG A 17 3.41 -7.13 1.80
N TYR A 18 2.28 -6.99 2.50
CA TYR A 18 1.15 -6.22 2.03
C TYR A 18 1.33 -4.74 2.35
N LEU A 19 1.16 -3.87 1.35
CA LEU A 19 1.18 -2.43 1.51
C LEU A 19 -0.25 -1.90 1.62
N THR A 20 -0.58 -1.36 2.80
CA THR A 20 -1.87 -0.74 3.10
C THR A 20 -1.98 0.65 2.46
N ALA A 21 -3.20 1.18 2.35
CA ALA A 21 -3.44 2.54 1.87
C ALA A 21 -2.63 3.62 2.63
N GLU A 22 -2.51 3.48 3.95
CA GLU A 22 -1.67 4.32 4.80
C GLU A 22 -0.18 4.26 4.41
N ALA A 23 0.35 3.06 4.21
CA ALA A 23 1.73 2.84 3.80
C ALA A 23 2.00 3.48 2.41
N ILE A 24 1.08 3.31 1.48
CA ILE A 24 1.16 3.93 0.15
C ILE A 24 1.11 5.45 0.27
N LEU A 25 0.20 5.99 1.10
CA LEU A 25 0.10 7.43 1.33
C LEU A 25 1.40 8.00 1.93
N ARG A 26 1.99 7.33 2.92
CA ARG A 26 3.31 7.72 3.48
C ARG A 26 4.40 7.77 2.41
N TYR A 27 4.43 6.77 1.54
CA TYR A 27 5.39 6.72 0.44
C TYR A 27 5.19 7.85 -0.57
N LEU A 28 3.94 8.12 -0.98
CA LEU A 28 3.61 9.17 -1.93
C LEU A 28 3.91 10.58 -1.41
N LEU A 29 3.79 10.77 -0.08
CA LEU A 29 4.08 12.03 0.60
C LEU A 29 5.53 12.16 1.08
N GLU A 30 6.39 11.18 0.76
CA GLU A 30 7.79 11.13 1.21
C GLU A 30 7.94 11.32 2.74
N ALA A 31 6.98 10.78 3.50
CA ALA A 31 6.88 10.99 4.94
C ALA A 31 7.63 9.93 5.78
N ASP A 32 8.22 8.92 5.14
CA ASP A 32 8.85 7.78 5.82
C ASP A 32 9.99 7.19 4.97
N ASP A 33 11.24 7.38 5.42
CA ASP A 33 12.45 6.91 4.73
C ASP A 33 12.53 5.37 4.65
N ALA A 34 11.95 4.67 5.61
CA ALA A 34 11.99 3.21 5.65
C ALA A 34 11.08 2.61 4.57
N ILE A 35 9.90 3.18 4.36
CA ILE A 35 9.01 2.73 3.29
C ILE A 35 9.54 3.14 1.91
N ASP A 36 10.16 4.31 1.82
CA ASP A 36 10.82 4.76 0.60
C ASP A 36 11.94 3.79 0.18
N THR A 37 12.80 3.43 1.14
CA THR A 37 13.87 2.44 0.93
C THR A 37 13.31 1.08 0.54
N LEU A 38 12.25 0.62 1.22
CA LEU A 38 11.64 -0.68 0.93
C LEU A 38 11.15 -0.78 -0.52
N ILE A 39 10.49 0.27 -1.02
CA ILE A 39 9.90 0.31 -2.35
C ILE A 39 10.97 0.58 -3.42
N LYS A 40 11.85 1.57 -3.22
CA LYS A 40 12.87 1.93 -4.21
C LYS A 40 13.93 0.86 -4.37
N CYS A 41 14.41 0.29 -3.27
CA CYS A 41 15.53 -0.65 -3.29
C CYS A 41 15.11 -2.12 -3.46
N LYS A 42 13.85 -2.47 -3.18
CA LYS A 42 13.28 -3.83 -3.26
C LYS A 42 14.30 -4.91 -2.83
N PRO A 43 14.61 -5.02 -1.52
CA PRO A 43 15.60 -5.97 -1.05
C PRO A 43 15.26 -7.40 -1.52
N GLY A 44 16.26 -8.12 -2.03
CA GLY A 44 16.08 -9.45 -2.57
C GLY A 44 15.36 -10.38 -1.60
N GLY A 45 14.34 -11.10 -2.08
CA GLY A 45 13.53 -12.02 -1.27
C GLY A 45 12.29 -11.39 -0.61
N VAL A 46 12.03 -10.10 -0.81
CA VAL A 46 10.77 -9.46 -0.39
C VAL A 46 9.89 -9.17 -1.61
N SER A 47 8.69 -9.75 -1.62
CA SER A 47 7.65 -9.40 -2.58
C SER A 47 6.71 -8.38 -1.95
N LEU A 48 6.43 -7.29 -2.65
CA LEU A 48 5.45 -6.30 -2.22
C LEU A 48 4.14 -6.57 -2.96
N ILE A 49 3.02 -6.54 -2.24
CA ILE A 49 1.67 -6.70 -2.81
C ILE A 49 0.74 -5.63 -2.27
N SER A 50 -0.17 -5.15 -3.08
CA SER A 50 -1.25 -4.27 -2.64
C SER A 50 -2.51 -4.52 -3.46
N THR A 51 -3.59 -3.80 -3.12
CA THR A 51 -4.84 -3.84 -3.89
C THR A 51 -5.14 -2.55 -4.59
N ASP A 52 -5.91 -2.66 -5.66
CA ASP A 52 -6.57 -1.53 -6.33
C ASP A 52 -7.32 -0.60 -5.35
N GLN A 53 -8.01 -1.15 -4.34
CA GLN A 53 -8.68 -0.39 -3.29
C GLN A 53 -7.68 0.41 -2.44
N SER A 54 -6.54 -0.18 -2.09
CA SER A 54 -5.53 0.52 -1.27
C SER A 54 -4.89 1.68 -2.02
N ILE A 55 -4.67 1.52 -3.34
CA ILE A 55 -4.22 2.61 -4.21
C ILE A 55 -5.28 3.71 -4.29
N TYR A 56 -6.53 3.34 -4.53
CA TYR A 56 -7.66 4.26 -4.60
C TYR A 56 -7.79 5.10 -3.32
N GLU A 57 -7.75 4.46 -2.16
CA GLU A 57 -7.83 5.12 -0.86
C GLU A 57 -6.63 6.06 -0.61
N ALA A 58 -5.41 5.64 -0.95
CA ALA A 58 -4.22 6.45 -0.78
C ALA A 58 -4.24 7.69 -1.67
N LEU A 59 -4.48 7.52 -2.98
CA LEU A 59 -4.54 8.62 -3.93
C LEU A 59 -5.68 9.59 -3.62
N GLY A 60 -6.87 9.07 -3.27
CA GLY A 60 -8.00 9.90 -2.88
C GLY A 60 -7.83 10.61 -1.53
N SER A 61 -6.80 10.25 -0.75
CA SER A 61 -6.48 10.92 0.51
C SER A 61 -5.42 12.02 0.38
N VAL A 62 -4.84 12.19 -0.81
CA VAL A 62 -3.95 13.32 -1.14
C VAL A 62 -4.76 14.62 -1.18
N LYS A 63 -4.17 15.70 -0.68
CA LYS A 63 -4.73 17.06 -0.69
C LYS A 63 -3.96 17.95 -1.67
N ASP A 64 -4.59 19.02 -2.14
CA ASP A 64 -3.99 19.91 -3.15
C ASP A 64 -2.67 20.56 -2.72
N TYR A 65 -2.46 20.71 -1.41
CA TYR A 65 -1.23 21.24 -0.83
C TYR A 65 -0.13 20.18 -0.64
N ASP A 66 -0.43 18.90 -0.86
CA ASP A 66 0.55 17.83 -0.78
C ASP A 66 1.40 17.79 -2.07
N SER A 67 2.71 17.65 -1.92
CA SER A 67 3.63 17.51 -3.04
C SER A 67 3.78 16.04 -3.42
N VAL A 68 2.90 15.53 -4.28
CA VAL A 68 3.01 14.14 -4.78
C VAL A 68 3.98 14.04 -5.94
N ASN A 69 5.00 13.21 -5.77
CA ASN A 69 5.96 12.91 -6.82
C ASN A 69 5.45 11.75 -7.70
N LEU A 70 5.00 12.06 -8.92
CA LEU A 70 4.51 11.04 -9.87
C LEU A 70 5.55 9.95 -10.19
N ARG A 71 6.85 10.24 -10.08
CA ARG A 71 7.90 9.23 -10.29
C ARG A 71 7.86 8.15 -9.21
N ASN A 72 7.49 8.52 -7.98
CA ASN A 72 7.29 7.55 -6.90
C ASN A 72 6.09 6.65 -7.20
N LEU A 73 4.97 7.21 -7.68
CA LEU A 73 3.83 6.39 -8.11
C LEU A 73 4.22 5.39 -9.21
N VAL A 74 4.98 5.83 -10.22
CA VAL A 74 5.47 4.93 -11.28
C VAL A 74 6.35 3.83 -10.68
N LYS A 75 7.28 4.19 -9.78
CA LYS A 75 8.15 3.20 -9.12
C LYS A 75 7.36 2.20 -8.29
N PHE A 76 6.33 2.66 -7.57
CA PHE A 76 5.42 1.80 -6.83
C PHE A 76 4.74 0.78 -7.74
N LEU A 77 4.18 1.22 -8.86
CA LEU A 77 3.52 0.34 -9.84
C LEU A 77 4.49 -0.65 -10.51
N GLU A 78 5.77 -0.30 -10.63
CA GLU A 78 6.80 -1.18 -11.16
C GLU A 78 7.16 -2.33 -10.20
N VAL A 79 7.20 -2.06 -8.89
CA VAL A 79 7.77 -3.00 -7.91
C VAL A 79 6.74 -3.78 -7.10
N VAL A 80 5.52 -3.23 -6.97
CA VAL A 80 4.44 -3.78 -6.14
C VAL A 80 3.46 -4.55 -7.03
N ASP A 81 3.17 -5.78 -6.66
CA ASP A 81 2.14 -6.58 -7.30
C ASP A 81 0.75 -6.05 -6.91
N ILE A 82 -0.03 -5.61 -7.90
CA ILE A 82 -1.35 -5.01 -7.67
C ILE A 82 -2.42 -6.02 -8.05
N VAL A 83 -3.16 -6.47 -7.03
CA VAL A 83 -4.24 -7.45 -7.21
C VAL A 83 -5.61 -6.82 -7.00
N SER A 84 -6.64 -7.47 -7.54
CA SER A 84 -8.02 -7.02 -7.36
C SER A 84 -8.47 -7.20 -5.91
N TYR A 85 -8.95 -6.13 -5.26
CA TYR A 85 -9.55 -6.23 -3.92
C TYR A 85 -10.75 -7.17 -3.93
N GLN A 86 -11.58 -7.10 -4.98
CA GLN A 86 -12.78 -7.91 -5.08
C GLN A 86 -12.48 -9.38 -5.26
N GLU A 87 -11.48 -9.73 -6.08
CA GLU A 87 -11.09 -11.13 -6.28
C GLU A 87 -10.42 -11.69 -5.02
N LYS A 88 -9.56 -10.90 -4.37
CA LYS A 88 -8.82 -11.33 -3.18
C LYS A 88 -9.69 -11.48 -1.94
N PHE A 89 -10.63 -10.56 -1.72
CA PHE A 89 -11.42 -10.50 -0.48
C PHE A 89 -12.89 -10.89 -0.68
N GLY A 90 -13.34 -11.12 -1.91
CA GLY A 90 -14.75 -11.44 -2.21
C GLY A 90 -15.72 -10.28 -1.91
N GLN A 91 -15.20 -9.07 -1.70
CA GLN A 91 -15.96 -7.90 -1.29
C GLN A 91 -15.95 -6.83 -2.36
N ARG A 92 -17.06 -6.11 -2.52
CA ARG A 92 -17.07 -4.92 -3.36
C ARG A 92 -16.19 -3.84 -2.76
N ARG A 93 -15.55 -3.06 -3.63
CA ARG A 93 -14.82 -1.85 -3.24
C ARG A 93 -15.73 -0.91 -2.46
N SER A 94 -15.22 -0.36 -1.36
CA SER A 94 -15.92 0.66 -0.58
C SER A 94 -15.68 2.03 -1.21
N ILE A 95 -16.69 2.90 -1.13
CA ILE A 95 -16.57 4.31 -1.49
C ILE A 95 -15.69 5.00 -0.45
N LEU A 96 -14.73 5.81 -0.91
CA LEU A 96 -13.89 6.60 -0.03
C LEU A 96 -14.73 7.70 0.63
N THR A 97 -14.80 7.68 1.96
CA THR A 97 -15.51 8.68 2.76
C THR A 97 -14.55 9.71 3.33
N GLU A 98 -15.03 10.91 3.64
CA GLU A 98 -14.22 11.96 4.28
C GLU A 98 -13.61 11.48 5.60
N ARG A 99 -14.39 10.79 6.43
CA ARG A 99 -13.90 10.18 7.68
C ARG A 99 -12.73 9.23 7.42
N ARG A 100 -12.83 8.39 6.38
CA ARG A 100 -11.77 7.44 6.02
C ARG A 100 -10.51 8.17 5.54
N VAL A 101 -10.66 9.26 4.79
CA VAL A 101 -9.53 10.13 4.39
C VAL A 101 -8.82 10.70 5.61
N GLU A 102 -9.57 11.24 6.58
CA GLU A 102 -8.99 11.79 7.82
C GLU A 102 -8.26 10.72 8.64
N GLU A 103 -8.84 9.53 8.77
CA GLU A 103 -8.19 8.38 9.42
C GLU A 103 -6.86 8.04 8.75
N LEU A 104 -6.86 7.87 7.42
CA LEU A 104 -5.66 7.53 6.64
C LEU A 104 -4.57 8.58 6.78
N ARG A 105 -4.94 9.87 6.68
CA ARG A 105 -3.99 10.97 6.86
C ARG A 105 -3.42 11.03 8.27
N LYS A 106 -4.26 10.81 9.29
CA LYS A 106 -3.80 10.77 10.69
C LYS A 106 -2.80 9.64 10.89
N MET A 107 -3.06 8.45 10.36
CA MET A 107 -2.14 7.32 10.47
C MET A 107 -0.84 7.56 9.68
N ALA A 108 -0.93 8.14 8.49
CA ALA A 108 0.23 8.39 7.64
C ALA A 108 1.15 9.52 8.15
N LEU A 109 0.57 10.58 8.71
CA LEU A 109 1.30 11.79 9.10
C LEU A 109 1.63 11.87 10.59
N SER A 110 1.11 10.95 11.41
CA SER A 110 1.54 10.86 12.80
C SER A 110 3.00 10.41 12.83
N LYS A 111 3.92 11.34 13.18
CA LYS A 111 5.31 11.00 13.51
C LYS A 111 5.31 9.84 14.49
N GLY A 112 6.17 8.85 14.24
CA GLY A 112 6.20 7.56 14.94
C GLY A 112 5.91 7.66 16.43
N GLY A 113 4.80 7.06 16.86
CA GLY A 113 4.60 6.72 18.26
C GLY A 113 5.56 5.58 18.60
N ASP A 114 6.45 5.84 19.56
CA ASP A 114 7.37 4.90 20.18
C ASP A 114 6.83 3.47 20.28
N VAL A 115 7.35 2.57 19.45
CA VAL A 115 7.38 1.14 19.76
C VAL A 115 8.77 0.83 20.29
N HIS A 116 9.10 1.34 21.49
CA HIS A 116 9.98 0.72 22.50
C HIS A 116 10.13 1.65 23.72
N LYS A 117 9.23 1.50 24.70
CA LYS A 117 9.59 1.61 26.11
C LYS A 117 8.91 0.45 26.85
N ARG A 118 9.67 -0.61 27.04
CA ARG A 118 9.51 -1.52 28.18
C ARG A 118 10.16 -0.88 29.39
#